data_AF-A0A497D5T0-F1
#
_entry.id   AF-A0A497D5T0-F1
#
_cell.length_a   1.000
_cell.length_b   1.000
_cell.length_c   1.000
_cell.angle_alpha   90.00
_cell.angle_beta   90.00
_cell.angle_gamma   90.00
#
_symmetry.space_group_name_H-M   'P 1'
#
loop_
_entity.id
_entity.type
_entity.pdbx_description
1 polymer ?
#
loop_
_entity_poly.entity_id
_entity_poly.type
_entity_poly.pdbx_seq_one_letter_code
_entity_poly.pdbx_strand_id
1 'polypeptide(L)'
;MKLHYRYNEGAKVYVLDPKPLKLAKGKTVLPHVYSTPEQRLCLYYPNENEWDTSMYYVKTLIPWACEWLVHYECWVATGTWHGGGIHHETEAEKQADEQKEKVNEQ
;
A
#
# COMPACT_ATOMS: atom_id res chain seq x y z
N MET A 1 4.12 8.40 -10.95
CA MET A 1 4.30 8.44 -9.48
C MET A 1 4.40 9.89 -9.01
N LYS A 2 3.88 10.20 -7.81
CA LYS A 2 4.02 11.50 -7.14
C LYS A 2 4.59 11.28 -5.74
N LEU A 3 5.66 12.00 -5.41
CA LEU A 3 6.19 12.11 -4.06
C LEU A 3 5.84 13.50 -3.53
N HIS A 4 5.15 13.54 -2.39
CA HIS A 4 4.79 14.77 -1.70
C HIS A 4 5.43 14.76 -0.33
N TYR A 5 6.41 15.63 -0.13
CA TYR A 5 7.09 15.81 1.15
C TYR A 5 6.56 17.05 1.86
N ARG A 6 6.34 16.93 3.17
CA ARG A 6 6.08 18.07 4.05
C ARG A 6 6.85 17.90 5.35
N TYR A 7 7.49 18.99 5.80
CA TYR A 7 8.18 19.04 7.08
C TYR A 7 7.25 18.60 8.22
N ASN A 8 7.73 17.73 9.11
CA ASN A 8 7.00 17.04 10.19
C ASN A 8 5.91 16.02 9.79
N GLU A 9 5.52 15.91 8.52
CA GLU A 9 4.55 14.89 8.07
C GLU A 9 5.21 13.72 7.31
N GLY A 10 6.47 13.87 6.92
CA GLY A 10 7.22 12.88 6.16
C GLY A 10 6.93 12.91 4.66
N ALA A 11 7.24 11.82 3.98
CA ALA A 11 7.05 11.65 2.54
C ALA A 11 5.83 10.77 2.24
N LYS A 12 4.93 11.28 1.41
CA LYS A 12 3.74 10.57 0.93
C LYS A 12 3.94 10.23 -0.54
N VAL A 13 3.81 8.95 -0.89
CA VAL A 13 4.04 8.47 -2.27
C VAL A 13 2.75 7.90 -2.84
N TYR A 14 2.45 8.27 -4.09
CA TYR A 14 1.24 7.88 -4.81
C TYR A 14 1.55 7.45 -6.25
N VAL A 15 0.75 6.52 -6.78
CA VAL A 15 0.69 6.26 -8.23
C VAL A 15 -0.21 7.32 -8.88
N LEU A 16 0.18 7.81 -10.05
CA LEU A 16 -0.56 8.88 -10.75
C LEU A 16 -1.55 8.33 -11.78
N ASP A 17 -1.19 7.24 -12.43
CA ASP A 17 -1.99 6.57 -13.45
C ASP A 17 -1.71 5.05 -13.38
N PRO A 18 -2.75 4.19 -13.43
CA PRO A 18 -4.17 4.55 -13.41
C PRO A 18 -4.60 5.17 -12.06
N LYS A 19 -5.61 6.05 -12.08
CA LYS A 19 -6.25 6.61 -10.88
C LYS A 19 -7.78 6.58 -11.00
N PRO A 20 -8.50 5.79 -10.17
CA PRO A 20 -7.98 4.96 -9.08
C PRO A 20 -7.18 3.76 -9.60
N LEU A 21 -6.25 3.26 -8.77
CA LEU A 21 -5.62 1.96 -8.99
C LEU A 21 -6.68 0.86 -9.10
N LYS A 22 -6.46 -0.07 -10.02
CA LYS A 22 -7.31 -1.24 -10.22
C LYS A 22 -7.14 -2.21 -9.06
N LEU A 23 -8.24 -2.84 -8.64
CA LEU A 23 -8.24 -3.97 -7.73
C LEU A 23 -8.14 -5.27 -8.54
N ALA A 24 -7.41 -6.25 -8.02
CA ALA A 24 -7.42 -7.59 -8.57
C ALA A 24 -8.82 -8.21 -8.49
N LYS A 25 -9.11 -9.18 -9.38
CA LYS A 25 -10.44 -9.80 -9.47
C LYS A 25 -10.88 -10.38 -8.12
N GLY A 26 -12.05 -9.96 -7.65
CA GLY A 26 -12.63 -10.43 -6.37
C GLY A 26 -11.98 -9.83 -5.12
N LYS A 27 -11.12 -8.81 -5.26
CA LYS A 27 -10.54 -8.08 -4.13
C LYS A 27 -11.25 -6.74 -3.93
N THR A 28 -11.30 -6.29 -2.67
CA THR A 28 -11.93 -5.03 -2.25
C THR A 28 -10.93 -4.05 -1.64
N VAL A 29 -9.71 -4.50 -1.33
CA VAL A 29 -8.65 -3.74 -0.65
C VAL A 29 -7.37 -3.81 -1.46
N LEU A 30 -6.64 -2.69 -1.54
CA LEU A 30 -5.30 -2.64 -2.10
C LEU A 30 -4.26 -3.11 -1.07
N PRO A 31 -3.32 -3.96 -1.45
CA PRO A 31 -2.23 -4.37 -0.56
C PRO A 31 -1.23 -3.23 -0.36
N HIS A 32 -0.64 -3.17 0.84
CA HIS A 32 0.46 -2.25 1.18
C HIS A 32 0.22 -0.78 0.80
N VAL A 33 -0.99 -0.31 1.06
CA VAL A 33 -1.33 1.12 1.13
C VAL A 33 -1.78 1.44 2.56
N TYR A 34 -1.58 2.68 3.01
CA TYR A 34 -2.11 3.08 4.32
C TYR A 34 -3.65 3.05 4.36
N SER A 35 -4.29 3.26 3.20
CA SER A 35 -5.74 3.23 3.04
C SER A 35 -6.09 3.04 1.56
N THR A 36 -7.05 2.15 1.27
CA THR A 36 -7.51 1.90 -0.11
C THR A 36 -8.15 3.13 -0.75
N PRO A 37 -8.99 3.92 -0.06
CA PRO A 37 -9.47 5.20 -0.57
C PRO A 37 -8.37 6.22 -0.89
N GLU A 38 -7.35 6.35 -0.04
CA GLU A 38 -6.28 7.36 -0.22
C GLU A 38 -5.26 6.93 -1.29
N GLN A 39 -5.02 5.62 -1.44
CA GLN A 39 -4.00 5.04 -2.32
C GLN A 39 -2.58 5.56 -2.05
N ARG A 40 -2.31 5.93 -0.80
CA ARG A 40 -0.95 6.27 -0.33
C ARG A 40 -0.17 4.99 -0.09
N LEU A 41 0.95 4.82 -0.78
CA LEU A 41 1.79 3.63 -0.63
C LEU A 41 2.39 3.55 0.77
N CYS A 42 2.33 2.36 1.38
CA CYS A 42 2.98 2.06 2.65
C CYS A 42 4.41 1.56 2.37
N LEU A 43 5.34 2.51 2.17
CA LEU A 43 6.75 2.20 1.85
C LEU A 43 7.67 2.19 3.06
N TYR A 44 7.23 2.75 4.18
CA TYR A 44 7.99 2.79 5.43
C TYR A 44 7.05 3.02 6.61
N TYR A 45 7.47 2.63 7.81
CA TYR A 45 6.79 2.96 9.06
C TYR A 45 7.40 4.21 9.70
N PRO A 46 6.65 5.32 9.83
CA PRO A 46 7.14 6.53 10.50
C PRO A 46 7.57 6.29 11.95
N ASN A 47 7.02 5.26 12.61
CA ASN A 47 7.25 4.97 14.01
C ASN A 47 8.40 3.96 14.25
N GLU A 48 8.91 3.29 13.21
CA GLU A 48 9.95 2.24 13.35
C GLU A 48 11.34 2.66 12.84
N ASN A 49 11.58 3.96 12.64
CA ASN A 49 12.85 4.50 12.14
C ASN A 49 13.36 3.87 10.82
N GLU A 50 12.48 3.25 10.02
CA GLU A 50 12.86 2.67 8.72
C GLU A 50 13.27 3.74 7.70
N TRP A 51 12.76 4.96 7.87
CA TRP A 51 13.07 6.08 7.00
C TRP A 51 13.04 7.40 7.78
N ASP A 52 14.03 8.24 7.52
CA ASP A 52 14.06 9.62 8.01
C ASP A 52 14.47 10.62 6.90
N THR A 53 14.33 11.90 7.21
CA THR A 53 14.53 13.00 6.24
C THR A 53 15.96 13.17 5.74
N SER A 54 16.95 12.57 6.41
CA SER A 54 18.35 12.57 5.99
C SER A 54 18.65 11.54 4.90
N MET A 55 17.74 10.58 4.67
CA MET A 55 17.94 9.51 3.69
C MET A 55 17.61 9.98 2.27
N TYR A 56 18.50 9.64 1.33
CA TYR A 56 18.29 9.92 -0.09
C TYR A 56 17.09 9.14 -0.65
N TYR A 57 16.14 9.84 -1.26
CA TYR A 57 14.96 9.22 -1.88
C TYR A 57 15.33 8.20 -2.97
N VAL A 58 16.42 8.47 -3.72
CA VAL A 58 16.95 7.58 -4.76
C VAL A 58 17.50 6.26 -4.20
N LYS A 59 17.78 6.18 -2.90
CA LYS A 59 18.22 4.96 -2.23
C LYS A 59 17.12 4.29 -1.39
N THR A 60 15.96 4.92 -1.25
CA THR A 60 14.86 4.46 -0.39
C THR A 60 13.52 4.50 -1.13
N LEU A 61 12.80 5.62 -1.05
CA LEU A 61 11.41 5.75 -1.50
C LEU A 61 11.22 5.44 -2.99
N ILE A 62 12.16 5.84 -3.85
CA ILE A 62 12.05 5.57 -5.29
C ILE A 62 12.21 4.07 -5.57
N PRO A 63 13.32 3.41 -5.17
CA PRO A 63 13.43 1.94 -5.27
C PRO A 63 12.26 1.18 -4.66
N TRP A 64 11.83 1.52 -3.44
CA TRP A 64 10.72 0.85 -2.76
C TRP A 64 9.39 1.01 -3.51
N ALA A 65 9.12 2.20 -4.07
CA ALA A 65 7.94 2.40 -4.90
C ALA A 65 8.01 1.59 -6.21
N CYS A 66 9.19 1.45 -6.81
CA CYS A 66 9.37 0.59 -7.99
C CYS A 66 9.12 -0.88 -7.66
N GLU A 67 9.65 -1.38 -6.54
CA GLU A 67 9.39 -2.75 -6.07
C GLU A 67 7.89 -2.98 -5.80
N TRP A 68 7.25 -2.04 -5.10
CA TRP A 68 5.80 -2.07 -4.88
C TRP A 68 5.02 -2.16 -6.20
N LEU A 69 5.40 -1.38 -7.22
CA LEU A 69 4.76 -1.41 -8.54
C LEU A 69 4.88 -2.78 -9.22
N VAL A 70 6.04 -3.44 -9.13
CA VAL A 70 6.22 -4.79 -9.68
C VAL A 70 5.28 -5.79 -8.99
N HIS A 71 5.19 -5.73 -7.66
CA HIS A 71 4.27 -6.59 -6.91
C HIS A 71 2.80 -6.27 -7.19
N TYR A 72 2.46 -4.99 -7.37
CA TYR A 72 1.12 -4.55 -7.73
C TYR A 72 0.68 -5.11 -9.08
N GLU A 73 1.50 -5.01 -10.12
CA GLU A 73 1.14 -5.55 -11.45
C GLU A 73 0.94 -7.07 -11.40
N CYS A 74 1.82 -7.79 -10.70
CA CYS A 74 1.65 -9.21 -10.45
C CYS A 74 0.34 -9.50 -9.68
N TRP A 75 0.04 -8.73 -8.64
CA TRP A 75 -1.17 -8.90 -7.84
C TRP A 75 -2.45 -8.62 -8.63
N VAL A 76 -2.46 -7.59 -9.48
CA VAL A 76 -3.60 -7.32 -10.37
C VAL A 76 -3.85 -8.51 -11.30
N ALA A 77 -2.78 -9.14 -11.80
CA ALA A 77 -2.88 -10.28 -12.71
C ALA A 77 -3.27 -11.59 -12.01
N THR A 78 -2.75 -11.88 -10.82
CA THR A 78 -2.89 -13.19 -10.16
C THR A 78 -3.86 -13.19 -8.98
N GLY A 79 -4.13 -12.03 -8.38
CA GLY A 79 -4.85 -11.89 -7.12
C GLY A 79 -4.02 -12.25 -5.87
N THR A 80 -2.75 -12.64 -6.02
CA THR A 80 -1.84 -13.01 -4.94
C THR A 80 -0.77 -11.94 -4.76
N TRP A 81 -0.63 -11.45 -3.52
CA TRP A 81 0.39 -10.46 -3.19
C TRP A 81 1.71 -11.17 -2.85
N HIS A 82 2.80 -10.72 -3.46
CA HIS A 82 4.13 -11.29 -3.27
C HIS A 82 5.13 -10.28 -2.70
N GLY A 83 4.68 -9.07 -2.36
CA GLY A 83 5.54 -8.05 -1.76
C GLY A 83 5.83 -8.37 -0.30
N GLY A 84 7.03 -7.97 0.14
CA GLY A 84 7.42 -8.01 1.55
C GLY A 84 6.83 -6.85 2.37
N GLY A 85 7.32 -6.70 3.59
CA GLY A 85 6.88 -5.69 4.55
C GLY A 85 5.95 -6.27 5.62
N ILE A 86 5.84 -5.57 6.74
CA ILE A 86 4.98 -6.02 7.84
C ILE A 86 3.52 -5.82 7.42
N HIS A 87 2.79 -6.92 7.27
CA HIS A 87 1.37 -6.93 6.95
C HIS A 87 0.60 -6.68 8.26
N HIS A 88 0.28 -5.43 8.54
CA HIS A 88 -0.66 -5.10 9.60
C HIS A 88 -2.06 -5.07 8.99
N GLU A 89 -2.98 -5.87 9.55
CA GLU A 89 -4.39 -5.82 9.17
C GLU A 89 -4.87 -4.37 9.17
N THR A 90 -5.14 -3.84 7.99
CA THR A 90 -5.77 -2.55 7.85
C THR A 90 -7.19 -2.65 8.42
N GLU A 91 -7.74 -1.54 8.92
CA GLU A 91 -9.14 -1.48 9.38
C GLU A 91 -10.12 -1.93 8.25
N ALA A 92 -9.72 -1.75 6.99
CA ALA A 92 -10.45 -2.21 5.81
C ALA A 92 -10.41 -3.74 5.64
N GLU A 93 -9.31 -4.41 5.99
CA GLU A 93 -9.21 -5.88 5.99
C GLU A 93 -10.03 -6.48 7.15
N LYS A 94 -10.01 -5.87 8.33
CA LYS A 94 -10.88 -6.27 9.45
C LYS A 94 -12.36 -6.19 9.08
N GLN A 95 -12.77 -5.09 8.46
CA GLN A 95 -14.16 -4.91 8.00
C GLN A 95 -14.56 -5.88 6.88
N ALA A 96 -13.62 -6.27 6.01
CA ALA A 96 -13.89 -7.22 4.93
C ALA A 96 -13.99 -8.67 5.43
N ASP A 97 -13.22 -9.05 6.46
CA ASP A 97 -13.32 -10.38 7.07
C ASP A 97 -14.53 -10.51 7.99
N GLU A 98 -14.91 -9.46 8.75
CA GLU A 98 -16.17 -9.42 9.52
C GLU A 98 -17.42 -9.59 8.63
N GLN A 99 -17.38 -9.11 7.37
CA GLN A 99 -18.48 -9.29 6.43
C GLN A 99 -18.56 -10.71 5.86
N LYS A 100 -17.43 -11.42 5.75
CA LYS A 100 -17.42 -12.81 5.31
C LYS A 100 -17.94 -13.76 6.39
N GLU A 101 -17.63 -13.49 7.67
CA GLU A 101 -18.14 -14.28 8.78
C GLU A 101 -19.66 -14.18 8.90
N LYS A 102 -20.24 -12.99 8.78
CA LYS A 102 -21.70 -12.78 8.84
C LYS A 102 -22.48 -13.42 7.70
N VAL A 103 -21.87 -13.62 6.54
CA VAL A 103 -22.49 -14.29 5.38
C VAL A 103 -22.45 -15.81 5.54
N ASN A 104 -21.53 -16.34 6.35
CA ASN A 104 -21.38 -17.79 6.55
C ASN A 104 -22.21 -18.33 7.74
N GLU A 105 -22.82 -17.44 8.53
CA GLU A 105 -23.73 -17.75 9.65
C GLU A 105 -25.23 -17.60 9.30
N GLN A 106 -25.57 -17.36 8.03
CA GLN A 106 -26.94 -17.34 7.49
C GLN A 106 -27.15 -18.47 6.47
#